data_AF-A0A847MJN5-F1
#
_entry.id   AF-A0A847MJN5-F1
#
_cell.length_a   1.000
_cell.length_b   1.000
_cell.length_c   1.000
_cell.angle_alpha   90.00
_cell.angle_beta   90.00
_cell.angle_gamma   90.00
#
_symmetry.space_group_name_H-M   'P 1'
#
loop_
_entity.id
_entity.type
_entity.pdbx_description
1 polymer ?
#
loop_
_entity_poly.entity_id
_entity_poly.type
_entity_poly.pdbx_seq_one_letter_code
_entity_poly.pdbx_strand_id
1 'polypeptide(L)'
;MRDQVIRAIRRDHPEYVPLFIWNQDHDQSDIVYGEIQKHFLGENRDYSEWGFFWSRKDETMGQPREPLIKDWNEIDKLEQPPLNRPDRYDDLLKMKETYPEKFLMASLALSGFTTITFLARFEEVLIHLYTQSRQLERLIDVVCNFEESLIREVSNFGVDGIIFLDDWGTQKGLMISPELWRKIFKPRYRK
;
A
#
# COMPACT_ATOMS: atom_id res chain seq x y z
N MET A 1 -18.19 15.25 -10.56
CA MET A 1 -16.88 14.61 -10.78
C MET A 1 -16.93 13.12 -10.41
N ARG A 2 -17.40 12.74 -9.22
CA ARG A 2 -17.56 11.32 -8.82
C ARG A 2 -18.28 10.42 -9.86
N ASP A 3 -19.46 10.83 -10.34
CA ASP A 3 -20.23 10.03 -11.31
C ASP A 3 -19.48 9.78 -12.62
N GLN A 4 -18.63 10.72 -13.02
CA GLN A 4 -17.81 10.60 -14.22
C GLN A 4 -16.76 9.49 -14.07
N VAL A 5 -16.14 9.40 -12.90
CA VAL A 5 -15.20 8.33 -12.56
C VAL A 5 -15.93 6.98 -12.53
N ILE A 6 -17.12 6.93 -11.93
CA ILE A 6 -17.94 5.72 -11.89
C ILE A 6 -18.33 5.25 -13.30
N ARG A 7 -18.75 6.17 -14.19
CA ARG A 7 -19.01 5.86 -15.60
C ARG A 7 -17.77 5.29 -16.29
N ALA A 8 -16.60 5.88 -16.08
CA ALA A 8 -15.35 5.38 -16.66
C ALA A 8 -15.01 3.97 -16.17
N ILE A 9 -15.11 3.70 -14.86
CA ILE A 9 -14.90 2.36 -14.28
C ILE A 9 -15.86 1.34 -14.89
N ARG A 10 -17.14 1.72 -15.05
CA ARG A 10 -18.19 0.88 -15.64
C ARG A 10 -18.13 0.78 -17.17
N ARG A 11 -17.22 1.53 -17.81
CA ARG A 11 -17.11 1.67 -19.27
C ARG A 11 -18.42 2.16 -19.92
N ASP A 12 -19.13 3.03 -19.21
CA ASP A 12 -20.44 3.56 -19.58
C ASP A 12 -20.31 4.99 -20.13
N HIS A 13 -19.76 5.10 -21.35
CA HIS A 13 -19.66 6.33 -22.14
C HIS A 13 -19.39 7.62 -21.34
N PRO A 14 -18.26 7.70 -20.60
CA PRO A 14 -17.91 8.90 -19.86
C PRO A 14 -17.69 10.08 -20.82
N GLU A 15 -18.17 11.27 -20.44
CA GLU A 15 -18.01 12.51 -21.24
C GLU A 15 -16.54 12.88 -21.54
N TYR A 16 -15.62 12.57 -20.63
CA TYR A 16 -14.17 12.70 -20.73
C TYR A 16 -13.43 11.61 -19.93
N VAL A 17 -12.13 11.42 -20.16
CA VAL A 17 -11.31 10.51 -19.35
C VAL A 17 -11.04 11.17 -17.99
N PRO A 18 -11.49 10.60 -16.85
CA PRO A 18 -11.23 11.20 -15.55
C PRO A 18 -9.74 11.27 -15.25
N LEU A 19 -9.31 12.37 -14.64
CA LEU A 19 -7.92 12.61 -14.28
C LEU A 19 -7.66 12.22 -12.83
N PHE A 20 -6.53 11.56 -12.62
CA PHE A 20 -5.98 11.35 -11.30
C PHE A 20 -4.58 11.95 -11.22
N ILE A 21 -4.45 13.07 -10.50
CA ILE A 21 -3.16 13.70 -10.24
C ILE A 21 -2.66 13.21 -8.88
N TRP A 22 -1.56 12.47 -8.89
CA TRP A 22 -0.96 11.87 -7.69
C TRP A 22 -0.12 12.91 -6.93
N ASN A 23 -0.20 12.92 -5.60
CA ASN A 23 0.55 13.77 -4.64
C ASN A 23 0.36 15.29 -4.71
N GLN A 24 -0.30 15.85 -5.72
CA GLN A 24 -0.41 17.31 -5.90
C GLN A 24 -1.64 17.70 -6.73
N ASP A 25 -1.92 19.00 -6.76
CA ASP A 25 -2.95 19.62 -7.60
C ASP A 25 -4.32 18.92 -7.49
N HIS A 26 -4.71 18.52 -6.27
CA HIS A 26 -5.96 17.80 -6.03
C HIS A 26 -7.18 18.58 -6.51
N ASP A 27 -7.13 19.92 -6.55
CA ASP A 27 -8.16 20.79 -7.13
C ASP A 27 -8.43 20.50 -8.61
N GLN A 28 -7.40 20.10 -9.37
CA GLN A 28 -7.47 19.79 -10.79
C GLN A 28 -7.74 18.31 -11.08
N SER A 29 -7.78 17.46 -10.05
CA SER A 29 -8.04 16.01 -10.17
C SER A 29 -9.54 15.69 -10.04
N ASP A 30 -10.03 14.64 -10.71
CA ASP A 30 -11.38 14.08 -10.47
C ASP A 30 -11.40 13.08 -9.31
N ILE A 31 -10.22 12.53 -9.01
CA ILE A 31 -10.00 11.49 -8.00
C ILE A 31 -9.08 12.06 -6.92
N VAL A 32 -9.46 11.91 -5.65
CA VAL A 32 -8.65 12.28 -4.48
C VAL A 32 -8.47 11.07 -3.58
N TYR A 33 -7.47 11.10 -2.70
CA TYR A 33 -7.20 9.98 -1.80
C TYR A 33 -6.65 10.44 -0.46
N GLY A 34 -6.98 9.68 0.59
CA GLY A 34 -6.32 9.80 1.89
C GLY A 34 -5.56 8.52 2.22
N GLU A 35 -4.35 8.67 2.77
CA GLU A 35 -3.53 7.54 3.22
C GLU A 35 -4.06 6.96 4.53
N ILE A 36 -4.34 5.66 4.52
CA ILE A 36 -4.81 4.88 5.69
C ILE A 36 -3.75 3.92 6.23
N GLN A 37 -2.72 3.66 5.43
CA GLN A 37 -1.48 3.05 5.88
C GLN A 37 -0.39 4.12 5.95
N LYS A 38 0.26 4.29 7.10
CA LYS A 38 1.19 5.39 7.35
C LYS A 38 2.63 4.95 7.10
N HIS A 39 3.22 5.46 6.03
CA HIS A 39 4.64 5.22 5.73
C HIS A 39 5.57 6.33 6.21
N PHE A 40 5.04 7.48 6.60
CA PHE A 40 5.82 8.69 6.84
C PHE A 40 5.42 9.38 8.15
N LEU A 41 5.92 8.86 9.26
CA LEU A 41 5.63 9.27 10.63
C LEU A 41 6.78 10.04 11.26
N GLY A 42 6.45 10.78 12.33
CA GLY A 42 7.38 11.64 13.05
C GLY A 42 7.59 12.99 12.36
N GLU A 43 8.25 13.92 13.07
CA GLU A 43 8.50 15.28 12.58
C GLU A 43 9.26 15.29 11.24
N ASN A 44 10.26 14.41 11.11
CA ASN A 44 11.08 14.27 9.90
C ASN A 44 10.49 13.29 8.87
N ARG A 45 9.33 12.69 9.14
CA ARG A 45 8.69 11.70 8.25
C ARG A 45 9.56 10.49 7.94
N ASP A 46 10.40 10.05 8.87
CA ASP A 46 11.43 9.02 8.64
C ASP A 46 11.00 7.60 9.01
N TYR A 47 9.83 7.39 9.61
CA TYR A 47 9.39 6.07 10.06
C TYR A 47 8.08 5.64 9.42
N SER A 48 7.94 4.36 9.10
CA SER A 48 6.63 3.77 8.79
C SER A 48 5.92 3.30 10.07
N GLU A 49 4.62 3.04 9.99
CA GLU A 49 3.86 2.45 11.10
C GLU A 49 4.27 1.01 11.41
N TRP A 50 4.91 0.35 10.45
CA TRP A 50 5.55 -0.94 10.67
C TRP A 50 6.87 -0.82 11.45
N GLY A 51 7.43 0.39 11.57
CA GLY A 51 8.63 0.68 12.36
C GLY A 51 9.95 0.69 11.58
N PHE A 52 9.94 0.48 10.26
CA PHE A 52 11.17 0.61 9.46
C PHE A 52 11.48 2.09 9.16
N PHE A 53 12.78 2.39 9.01
CA PHE A 53 13.31 3.76 8.85
C PHE A 53 13.69 4.07 7.39
N TRP A 54 13.30 5.25 6.92
CA TRP A 54 13.65 5.80 5.62
C TRP A 54 14.96 6.58 5.66
N SER A 55 15.95 6.14 4.88
CA SER A 55 17.14 6.94 4.59
C SER A 55 16.94 7.74 3.32
N ARG A 56 17.00 9.07 3.43
CA ARG A 56 16.96 10.00 2.30
C ARG A 56 18.34 10.59 2.05
N LYS A 57 18.67 10.84 0.78
CA LYS A 57 19.88 11.58 0.37
C LYS A 57 19.58 12.94 -0.25
N ASP A 58 18.33 13.14 -0.63
CA ASP A 58 17.80 14.30 -1.35
C ASP A 58 16.27 14.36 -1.11
N GLU A 59 15.55 15.05 -1.98
CA GLU A 59 14.09 15.24 -1.92
C GLU A 59 13.29 13.99 -2.36
N THR A 60 13.95 12.88 -2.70
CA THR A 60 13.25 11.63 -3.02
C THR A 60 12.63 11.00 -1.76
N MET A 61 11.73 10.03 -2.00
CA MET A 61 11.07 9.28 -0.93
C MET A 61 12.04 8.63 0.07
N GLY A 62 13.23 8.24 -0.40
CA GLY A 62 14.22 7.49 0.36
C GLY A 62 14.11 5.97 0.15
N GLN A 63 14.98 5.24 0.85
CA GLN A 63 15.01 3.78 0.86
C GLN A 63 15.04 3.27 2.30
N PRO A 64 14.46 2.09 2.60
CA PRO A 64 14.60 1.48 3.92
C PRO A 64 16.08 1.27 4.25
N ARG A 65 16.52 1.74 5.43
CA ARG A 65 17.95 1.69 5.81
C ARG A 65 18.37 0.32 6.34
N GLU A 66 17.55 -0.22 7.23
CA GLU A 66 17.78 -1.51 7.88
C GLU A 66 16.49 -2.31 7.87
N PRO A 67 16.56 -3.64 7.65
CA PRO A 67 15.39 -4.49 7.75
C PRO A 67 14.92 -4.53 9.21
N LEU A 68 13.60 -4.56 9.39
CA LEU A 68 12.98 -4.83 10.68
C LEU A 68 13.22 -6.29 11.10
N ILE A 69 13.17 -7.20 10.12
CA ILE A 69 13.41 -8.63 10.32
C ILE A 69 14.91 -8.89 10.26
N LYS A 70 15.50 -9.19 11.42
CA LYS A 70 16.93 -9.50 11.57
C LYS A 70 17.20 -11.00 11.72
N ASP A 71 16.25 -11.75 12.26
CA ASP A 71 16.30 -13.20 12.37
C ASP A 71 14.96 -13.80 11.92
N TRP A 72 15.00 -14.56 10.83
CA TRP A 72 13.82 -15.24 10.28
C TRP A 72 13.25 -16.31 11.21
N ASN A 73 14.02 -16.80 12.19
CA ASN A 73 13.53 -17.71 13.22
C ASN A 73 12.57 -17.02 14.20
N GLU A 74 12.57 -15.70 14.25
CA GLU A 74 11.67 -14.91 15.11
C GLU A 74 10.46 -14.37 14.37
N ILE A 75 10.24 -14.73 13.11
CA ILE A 75 9.17 -14.17 12.27
C ILE A 75 7.77 -14.37 12.88
N ASP A 76 7.57 -15.44 13.65
CA ASP A 76 6.29 -15.71 14.31
C ASP A 76 5.94 -14.66 15.37
N LYS A 77 6.95 -13.95 15.90
CA LYS A 77 6.80 -12.83 16.84
C LYS A 77 6.47 -11.51 16.16
N LEU A 78 6.49 -11.44 14.82
CA LEU A 78 6.14 -10.21 14.11
C LEU A 78 4.65 -9.91 14.28
N GLU A 79 4.38 -8.75 14.87
CA GLU A 79 3.04 -8.21 15.03
C GLU A 79 2.74 -7.18 13.94
N GLN A 80 1.47 -7.10 13.55
CA GLN A 80 0.98 -6.03 12.67
C GLN A 80 0.91 -4.71 13.44
N PRO A 81 0.97 -3.55 12.76
CA PRO A 81 0.73 -2.25 13.37
C PRO A 81 -0.67 -2.19 14.03
N PRO A 82 -0.85 -1.35 15.06
CA PRO A 82 -2.14 -1.20 15.72
C PRO A 82 -3.18 -0.58 14.79
N LEU A 83 -4.28 -1.29 14.53
CA LEU A 83 -5.37 -0.79 13.67
C LEU A 83 -6.02 0.48 14.21
N ASN A 84 -6.13 0.61 15.53
CA ASN A 84 -6.80 1.71 16.23
C ASN A 84 -5.94 2.96 16.44
N ARG A 85 -4.97 3.22 15.55
CA ARG A 85 -4.17 4.45 15.59
C ARG A 85 -5.10 5.68 15.45
N PRO A 86 -5.04 6.67 16.37
CA PRO A 86 -5.98 7.80 16.38
C PRO A 86 -6.01 8.64 15.09
N ASP A 87 -4.84 8.91 14.50
CA ASP A 87 -4.66 9.75 13.31
C ASP A 87 -4.72 8.97 11.99
N ARG A 88 -5.10 7.69 12.02
CA ARG A 88 -5.04 6.79 10.85
C ARG A 88 -5.80 7.36 9.66
N TYR A 89 -6.99 7.92 9.91
CA TYR A 89 -7.93 8.34 8.88
C TYR A 89 -7.94 9.85 8.66
N ASP A 90 -7.05 10.61 9.31
CA ASP A 90 -7.06 12.09 9.25
C ASP A 90 -6.95 12.61 7.81
N ASP A 91 -6.04 12.05 7.02
CA ASP A 91 -5.87 12.42 5.60
C ASP A 91 -7.12 12.12 4.78
N LEU A 92 -7.75 10.98 5.03
CA LEU A 92 -8.97 10.56 4.34
C LEU A 92 -10.15 11.47 4.69
N LEU A 93 -10.35 11.76 5.97
CA LEU A 93 -11.41 12.65 6.45
C LEU A 93 -11.20 14.07 5.92
N LYS A 94 -9.96 14.55 5.91
CA LYS A 94 -9.60 15.86 5.33
C LYS A 94 -9.94 15.93 3.84
N MET A 95 -9.57 14.91 3.05
CA MET A 95 -9.91 14.89 1.62
C MET A 95 -11.42 14.81 1.39
N LYS A 96 -12.13 14.03 2.20
CA LYS A 96 -13.58 13.91 2.14
C LYS A 96 -14.28 15.25 2.40
N GLU A 97 -13.83 15.98 3.41
CA GLU A 97 -14.37 17.30 3.76
C GLU A 97 -14.03 18.36 2.72
N THR A 98 -12.80 18.33 2.19
CA THR A 98 -12.30 19.34 1.24
C THR A 98 -12.90 19.16 -0.16
N TYR A 99 -13.14 17.90 -0.57
CA TYR A 99 -13.58 17.55 -1.93
C TYR A 99 -14.79 16.60 -1.93
N PRO A 100 -15.94 17.00 -1.35
CA PRO A 100 -17.10 16.11 -1.15
C PRO A 100 -17.74 15.63 -2.47
N GLU A 101 -17.48 16.27 -3.60
CA GLU A 101 -18.00 15.95 -4.94
C GLU A 101 -17.07 15.07 -5.80
N LYS A 102 -15.83 14.84 -5.36
CA LYS A 102 -14.81 14.05 -6.07
C LYS A 102 -14.86 12.58 -5.70
N PHE A 103 -14.30 11.73 -6.55
CA PHE A 103 -14.19 10.31 -6.26
C PHE A 103 -13.11 10.09 -5.19
N LEU A 104 -13.50 9.57 -4.03
CA LEU A 104 -12.62 9.46 -2.86
C LEU A 104 -12.07 8.04 -2.75
N MET A 105 -10.74 7.90 -2.77
CA MET A 105 -10.06 6.63 -2.52
C MET A 105 -9.42 6.59 -1.12
N ALA A 106 -9.42 5.41 -0.50
CA ALA A 106 -8.50 5.14 0.59
C ALA A 106 -7.21 4.51 0.05
N SER A 107 -6.07 5.06 0.45
CA SER A 107 -4.77 4.64 -0.04
C SER A 107 -4.02 3.82 1.00
N LEU A 108 -3.60 2.60 0.64
CA LEU A 108 -2.59 1.85 1.37
C LEU A 108 -1.16 2.32 1.04
N ALA A 109 -1.02 3.25 0.10
CA ALA A 109 0.26 3.66 -0.48
C ALA A 109 1.08 2.42 -0.87
N LEU A 110 2.32 2.30 -0.40
CA LEU A 110 3.17 1.12 -0.64
C LEU A 110 2.59 -0.08 0.13
N SER A 111 2.39 -1.19 -0.57
CA SER A 111 1.64 -2.34 -0.09
C SER A 111 2.29 -3.66 -0.53
N GLY A 112 1.78 -4.78 -0.02
CA GLY A 112 2.09 -6.11 -0.51
C GLY A 112 3.58 -6.40 -0.54
N PHE A 113 4.07 -6.85 -1.70
CA PHE A 113 5.47 -7.24 -1.89
C PHE A 113 6.43 -6.09 -1.64
N THR A 114 6.10 -4.86 -2.03
CA THR A 114 6.91 -3.69 -1.70
C THR A 114 7.12 -3.56 -0.19
N THR A 115 6.04 -3.56 0.61
CA THR A 115 6.13 -3.50 2.08
C THR A 115 6.93 -4.68 2.65
N ILE A 116 6.70 -5.89 2.14
CA ILE A 116 7.42 -7.10 2.55
C ILE A 116 8.93 -6.95 2.35
N THR A 117 9.36 -6.38 1.22
CA THR A 117 10.78 -6.14 0.93
C THR A 117 11.40 -5.02 1.75
N PHE A 118 10.59 -4.17 2.40
CA PHE A 118 11.06 -3.13 3.30
C PHE A 118 11.16 -3.61 4.75
N LEU A 119 10.28 -4.53 5.15
CA LEU A 119 10.33 -5.18 6.45
C LEU A 119 11.51 -6.15 6.54
N ALA A 120 11.75 -6.89 5.46
CA ALA A 120 12.91 -7.74 5.29
C ALA A 120 13.97 -7.03 4.43
N ARG A 121 14.96 -7.78 3.96
CA ARG A 121 15.87 -7.33 2.89
C ARG A 121 15.35 -7.86 1.56
N PHE A 122 15.39 -7.02 0.51
CA PHE A 122 14.90 -7.39 -0.81
C PHE A 122 15.51 -8.72 -1.32
N GLU A 123 16.83 -8.88 -1.22
CA GLU A 123 17.53 -10.10 -1.63
C GLU A 123 17.12 -11.34 -0.82
N GLU A 124 16.86 -11.19 0.48
CA GLU A 124 16.42 -12.29 1.33
C GLU A 124 15.00 -12.72 0.97
N VAL A 125 14.10 -11.78 0.70
CA VAL A 125 12.75 -12.09 0.21
C VAL A 125 12.83 -12.92 -1.08
N LEU A 126 13.68 -12.55 -2.03
CA LEU A 126 13.85 -13.32 -3.27
C LEU A 126 14.40 -14.73 -3.03
N ILE A 127 15.38 -14.87 -2.12
CA ILE A 127 15.91 -16.19 -1.73
C ILE A 127 14.82 -17.05 -1.08
N HIS A 128 14.07 -16.49 -0.14
CA HIS A 128 12.99 -17.20 0.56
C HIS A 128 11.82 -17.56 -0.38
N LEU A 129 11.54 -16.74 -1.40
CA LEU A 129 10.56 -17.05 -2.44
C LEU A 129 10.99 -18.29 -3.24
N TYR A 130 12.26 -18.36 -3.64
CA TYR A 130 12.76 -19.46 -4.44
C TYR A 130 12.92 -20.76 -3.62
N THR A 131 13.28 -20.66 -2.34
CA THR A 131 13.39 -21.80 -1.43
C THR A 131 12.07 -22.23 -0.80
N GLN A 132 10.96 -21.51 -1.07
CA GLN A 132 9.62 -21.78 -0.54
C GLN A 132 9.59 -21.82 0.99
N SER A 133 10.16 -20.79 1.61
CA SER A 133 10.24 -20.69 3.06
C SER A 133 8.87 -20.42 3.70
N ARG A 134 8.50 -21.25 4.68
CA ARG A 134 7.32 -21.02 5.55
C ARG A 134 7.40 -19.69 6.29
N GLN A 135 8.60 -19.24 6.64
CA GLN A 135 8.80 -17.96 7.34
C GLN A 135 8.40 -16.78 6.46
N LEU A 136 8.69 -16.87 5.16
CA LEU A 136 8.24 -15.84 4.22
C LEU A 136 6.72 -15.90 4.03
N GLU A 137 6.12 -17.09 3.91
CA GLU A 137 4.66 -17.17 3.82
C GLU A 137 3.98 -16.52 5.03
N ARG A 138 4.53 -16.73 6.24
CA ARG A 138 4.08 -16.05 7.46
C ARG A 138 4.19 -14.53 7.34
N LEU A 139 5.31 -14.00 6.87
CA LEU A 139 5.50 -12.55 6.65
C LEU A 139 4.48 -11.99 5.66
N ILE A 140 4.30 -12.66 4.52
CA ILE A 140 3.33 -12.24 3.50
C ILE A 140 1.92 -12.21 4.11
N ASP A 141 1.56 -13.23 4.91
CA ASP A 141 0.26 -13.26 5.59
C ASP A 141 0.10 -12.12 6.61
N VAL A 142 1.13 -11.76 7.38
CA VAL A 142 1.07 -10.60 8.29
C VAL A 142 0.71 -9.34 7.52
N VAL A 143 1.44 -9.05 6.45
CA VAL A 143 1.27 -7.81 5.68
C VAL A 143 -0.09 -7.78 5.00
N CYS A 144 -0.45 -8.83 4.26
CA CYS A 144 -1.72 -8.85 3.54
C CYS A 144 -2.94 -8.85 4.49
N ASN A 145 -2.87 -9.53 5.64
CA ASN A 145 -3.99 -9.52 6.60
C ASN A 145 -4.16 -8.14 7.26
N PHE A 146 -3.05 -7.42 7.50
CA PHE A 146 -3.11 -6.06 8.00
C PHE A 146 -3.77 -5.12 6.97
N GLU A 147 -3.33 -5.18 5.72
CA GLU A 147 -3.89 -4.40 4.60
C GLU A 147 -5.38 -4.72 4.39
N GLU A 148 -5.76 -6.00 4.45
CA GLU A 148 -7.16 -6.44 4.40
C GLU A 148 -7.98 -5.84 5.56
N SER A 149 -7.42 -5.83 6.77
CA SER A 149 -8.09 -5.24 7.94
C SER A 149 -8.33 -3.75 7.76
N LEU A 150 -7.35 -3.02 7.20
CA LEU A 150 -7.50 -1.60 6.86
C LEU A 150 -8.59 -1.36 5.81
N ILE A 151 -8.64 -2.19 4.76
CA ILE A 151 -9.69 -2.13 3.73
C ILE A 151 -11.08 -2.36 4.34
N ARG A 152 -11.21 -3.32 5.27
CA ARG A 152 -12.47 -3.60 5.95
C ARG A 152 -12.91 -2.43 6.81
N GLU A 153 -12.01 -1.86 7.61
CA GLU A 153 -12.33 -0.72 8.47
C GLU A 153 -12.74 0.51 7.66
N VAL A 154 -11.99 0.83 6.59
CA VAL A 154 -12.25 2.04 5.80
C VAL A 154 -13.55 1.96 4.99
N SER A 155 -14.12 0.77 4.79
CA SER A 155 -15.43 0.61 4.14
C SER A 155 -16.56 1.37 4.86
N ASN A 156 -16.41 1.61 6.17
CA ASN A 156 -17.36 2.39 6.98
C ASN A 156 -17.28 3.91 6.75
N PHE A 157 -16.27 4.39 6.01
CA PHE A 157 -16.00 5.82 5.83
C PHE A 157 -16.64 6.39 4.56
N GLY A 158 -17.37 5.58 3.79
CA GLY A 158 -18.01 6.02 2.55
C GLY A 158 -16.99 6.42 1.48
N VAL A 159 -15.93 5.63 1.33
CA VAL A 159 -14.97 5.75 0.24
C VAL A 159 -15.51 5.10 -1.03
N ASP A 160 -15.14 5.63 -2.18
CA ASP A 160 -15.56 5.14 -3.49
C ASP A 160 -14.62 4.03 -4.02
N GLY A 161 -13.39 3.95 -3.51
CA GLY A 161 -12.43 2.92 -3.92
C GLY A 161 -11.22 2.77 -2.98
N ILE A 162 -10.43 1.73 -3.24
CA ILE A 162 -9.13 1.49 -2.61
C ILE A 162 -8.04 1.65 -3.66
N ILE A 163 -6.94 2.28 -3.29
CA ILE A 163 -5.72 2.31 -4.09
C ILE A 163 -4.54 1.78 -3.28
N PHE A 164 -3.67 1.05 -3.94
CA PHE A 164 -2.45 0.51 -3.37
C PHE A 164 -1.40 0.38 -4.47
N LEU A 165 -0.14 0.47 -4.08
CA LEU A 165 1.03 0.42 -4.96
C LEU A 165 1.85 -0.79 -4.54
N ASP A 166 2.04 -1.74 -5.45
CA ASP A 166 2.89 -2.91 -5.23
C ASP A 166 3.81 -3.12 -6.44
N ASP A 167 5.10 -2.90 -6.23
CA ASP A 167 6.10 -2.82 -7.28
C ASP A 167 6.61 -4.22 -7.59
N TRP A 168 6.07 -4.80 -8.67
CA TRP A 168 6.49 -6.12 -9.16
C TRP A 168 7.43 -6.05 -10.37
N GLY A 169 7.52 -4.89 -11.00
CA GLY A 169 8.10 -4.72 -12.33
C GLY A 169 9.58 -4.38 -12.32
N THR A 170 10.30 -4.97 -13.27
CA THR A 170 11.55 -4.46 -13.82
C THR A 170 11.27 -3.86 -15.20
N GLN A 171 12.28 -3.26 -15.83
CA GLN A 171 12.18 -2.79 -17.22
C GLN A 171 11.83 -3.89 -18.24
N LYS A 172 11.99 -5.17 -17.90
CA LYS A 172 11.83 -6.31 -18.84
C LYS A 172 10.74 -7.31 -18.43
N GLY A 173 10.05 -7.09 -17.30
CA GLY A 173 9.04 -8.02 -16.78
C GLY A 173 9.05 -8.11 -15.27
N LEU A 174 8.33 -9.09 -14.72
CA LEU A 174 8.24 -9.30 -13.27
C LEU A 174 9.58 -9.70 -12.65
N MET A 175 9.78 -9.34 -11.38
CA MET A 175 10.96 -9.75 -10.60
C MET A 175 10.98 -11.25 -10.26
N ILE A 176 9.81 -11.89 -10.24
CA ILE A 176 9.66 -13.35 -10.07
C ILE A 176 8.85 -13.94 -11.21
N SER A 177 8.93 -15.27 -11.39
CA SER A 177 8.15 -15.92 -12.44
C SER A 177 6.63 -15.74 -12.22
N PRO A 178 5.83 -15.54 -13.28
CA PRO A 178 4.37 -15.45 -13.16
C PRO A 178 3.74 -16.69 -12.48
N GLU A 179 4.35 -17.86 -12.63
CA GLU A 179 3.92 -19.09 -11.94
C GLU A 179 4.09 -18.97 -10.42
N LEU A 180 5.27 -18.54 -9.97
CA LEU A 180 5.55 -18.36 -8.54
C LEU A 180 4.65 -17.28 -7.93
N TRP A 181 4.44 -16.17 -8.64
CA TRP A 181 3.51 -15.12 -8.22
C TRP A 181 2.08 -15.66 -8.06
N ARG A 182 1.60 -16.44 -9.02
CA ARG A 182 0.26 -17.06 -8.96
C ARG A 182 0.13 -18.08 -7.83
N LYS A 183 1.20 -18.79 -7.50
CA LYS A 183 1.23 -19.76 -6.40
C LYS A 183 1.15 -19.05 -5.04
N ILE A 184 1.92 -17.97 -4.87
CA ILE A 184 2.15 -17.36 -3.55
C ILE A 184 1.24 -16.14 -3.31
N PHE A 185 1.19 -15.18 -4.24
CA PHE A 185 0.54 -13.89 -3.99
C PHE A 185 -0.91 -13.84 -4.46
N LYS A 186 -1.23 -14.44 -5.61
CA LYS A 186 -2.61 -14.43 -6.15
C LYS A 186 -3.68 -14.90 -5.15
N PRO A 187 -3.46 -15.93 -4.31
CA PRO A 187 -4.46 -16.35 -3.33
C PRO A 187 -4.75 -15.28 -2.27
N ARG A 188 -3.75 -14.46 -1.92
CA ARG A 188 -3.88 -13.38 -0.92
C ARG A 188 -4.58 -12.16 -1.50
N TYR A 189 -4.24 -11.82 -2.74
CA TYR A 189 -4.91 -10.78 -3.52
C TYR A 189 -6.38 -11.09 -3.87
N ARG A 190 -6.78 -12.36 -3.81
CA ARG A 190 -8.16 -12.78 -4.10
C ARG A 190 -9.10 -12.56 -2.91
N LYS A 191 -8.57 -12.53 -1.69
CA LYS A 191 -9.35 -12.33 -0.46
C LYS A 191 -9.95 -10.94 -0.45
#